data_AF-A0A7Y9MZK6-F1
#
_entry.id   AF-A0A7Y9MZK6-F1
#
_cell.length_a   1.000
_cell.length_b   1.000
_cell.length_c   1.000
_cell.angle_alpha   90.00
_cell.angle_beta   90.00
_cell.angle_gamma   90.00
#
_symmetry.space_group_name_H-M   'P 1'
#
loop_
_entity.id
_entity.type
_entity.pdbx_description
1 polymer ?
#
loop_
_entity_poly.entity_id
_entity_poly.type
_entity_poly.pdbx_seq_one_letter_code
_entity_poly.pdbx_strand_id
1 'polypeptide(L)'
;MIRARAAALILLTALATSGLTGCTGGAAPAPSDSREVSPSQTPSDSPSPTTEARVEVTTDPSTWVIDDAGVGPIEIGGDFASTLDGLAPGWTNDAVDCSWSAWWTASDSAYGMSFVRGTESPSAPIREISVSSTSESLEGVPGPQTMTGLGVGATRDDLLAAYPAAQQGTSTIGSDSWIMLPSETDAHVFFAFREGADTAWDVTVTTGAEPSYEVCG
;
A
#
# COMPACT_ATOMS: atom_id res chain seq x y z
N MET A 1 -0.16 5.55 -58.05
CA MET A 1 0.78 6.39 -58.80
C MET A 1 1.39 7.40 -57.84
N ILE A 2 2.73 7.36 -57.65
CA ILE A 2 3.66 8.52 -57.48
C ILE A 2 3.43 9.38 -56.20
N ARG A 3 4.35 9.60 -55.26
CA ARG A 3 5.83 9.50 -55.17
C ARG A 3 6.29 9.59 -53.71
N ALA A 4 7.37 8.86 -53.39
CA ALA A 4 8.25 9.04 -52.24
C ALA A 4 9.18 10.26 -52.37
N ARG A 5 9.68 10.82 -51.25
CA ARG A 5 11.00 11.51 -51.02
C ARG A 5 11.26 11.57 -49.49
N ALA A 6 12.28 10.90 -48.92
CA ALA A 6 13.73 11.24 -48.82
C ALA A 6 14.05 12.19 -47.62
N ALA A 7 14.78 11.72 -46.58
CA ALA A 7 16.23 11.95 -46.30
C ALA A 7 16.52 13.32 -45.61
N ALA A 8 17.49 13.59 -44.72
CA ALA A 8 18.55 12.91 -43.94
C ALA A 8 19.24 13.99 -43.03
N LEU A 9 20.36 13.63 -42.35
CA LEU A 9 21.35 14.42 -41.56
C LEU A 9 21.07 14.57 -40.05
N ILE A 10 21.83 14.03 -39.09
CA ILE A 10 23.30 14.05 -38.74
C ILE A 10 23.82 15.43 -38.31
N LEU A 11 24.16 15.55 -37.02
CA LEU A 11 25.26 16.41 -36.54
C LEU A 11 25.94 15.79 -35.31
N LEU A 12 27.22 15.44 -35.49
CA LEU A 12 28.23 15.19 -34.47
C LEU A 12 28.81 16.52 -33.98
N THR A 13 29.09 16.63 -32.69
CA THR A 13 30.20 17.47 -32.21
C THR A 13 30.79 16.94 -30.90
N ALA A 14 32.07 16.55 -30.97
CA ALA A 14 32.97 16.30 -29.86
C ALA A 14 33.63 17.62 -29.40
N LEU A 15 34.25 17.62 -28.20
CA LEU A 15 35.57 18.21 -27.82
C LEU A 15 35.65 18.28 -26.26
N ALA A 16 36.56 17.55 -25.59
CA ALA A 16 37.95 17.97 -25.21
C ALA A 16 37.98 18.86 -23.95
N THR A 17 38.88 18.83 -22.95
CA THR A 17 40.04 18.00 -22.53
C THR A 17 40.56 18.59 -21.19
N SER A 18 41.16 17.74 -20.34
CA SER A 18 42.35 17.96 -19.49
C SER A 18 42.41 18.98 -18.33
N GLY A 19 42.95 18.51 -17.20
CA GLY A 19 43.63 19.31 -16.18
C GLY A 19 44.33 18.47 -15.09
N LEU A 20 45.63 18.20 -15.24
CA LEU A 20 46.52 17.70 -14.18
C LEU A 20 46.88 18.85 -13.21
N THR A 21 47.11 18.56 -11.93
CA THR A 21 48.25 19.08 -11.16
C THR A 21 48.32 18.41 -9.79
N GLY A 22 49.50 17.88 -9.44
CA GLY A 22 49.82 17.39 -8.11
C GLY A 22 50.49 18.46 -7.25
N CYS A 23 50.59 18.21 -5.95
CA CYS A 23 51.62 18.81 -5.10
C CYS A 23 51.90 17.90 -3.90
N THR A 24 53.13 17.38 -3.87
CA THR A 24 53.80 16.80 -2.72
C THR A 24 54.31 17.91 -1.80
N GLY A 25 54.26 17.75 -0.48
CA GLY A 25 55.15 18.54 0.39
C GLY A 25 54.75 18.62 1.86
N GLY A 26 55.64 18.10 2.71
CA GLY A 26 56.03 18.78 3.94
C GLY A 26 55.30 18.38 5.22
N ALA A 27 55.89 17.44 5.97
CA ALA A 27 55.61 17.26 7.39
C ALA A 27 56.22 18.43 8.19
N ALA A 28 55.43 19.00 9.11
CA ALA A 28 55.87 19.85 10.21
C ALA A 28 55.10 19.45 11.47
N PRO A 29 55.75 19.25 12.64
CA PRO A 29 55.06 18.88 13.86
C PRO A 29 54.66 20.13 14.67
N ALA A 30 53.39 20.21 15.09
CA ALA A 30 52.90 21.14 16.10
C ALA A 30 51.50 20.68 16.60
N PRO A 31 51.03 21.26 17.71
CA PRO A 31 51.29 20.93 19.11
C PRO A 31 50.31 19.86 19.65
N SER A 32 50.60 19.31 20.84
CA SER A 32 49.67 18.43 21.56
C SER A 32 48.45 19.22 22.05
N ASP A 33 47.36 19.20 21.27
CA ASP A 33 46.03 19.51 21.75
C ASP A 33 45.52 18.30 22.57
N SER A 34 45.43 18.46 23.88
CA SER A 34 44.64 17.59 24.74
C SER A 34 43.16 17.78 24.41
N ARG A 35 42.66 17.02 23.42
CA ARG A 35 41.22 16.87 23.20
C ARG A 35 40.69 15.88 24.24
N GLU A 36 39.87 16.40 25.13
CA GLU A 36 38.99 15.61 25.99
C GLU A 36 38.06 14.78 25.10
N VAL A 37 38.23 13.47 25.13
CA VAL A 37 37.37 12.53 24.39
C VAL A 37 36.06 12.45 25.15
N SER A 38 35.08 13.26 24.72
CA SER A 38 33.69 13.05 25.08
C SER A 38 33.27 11.64 24.63
N PRO A 39 32.64 10.82 25.48
CA PRO A 39 32.23 9.47 25.08
C PRO A 39 31.24 9.57 23.92
N SER A 40 31.57 8.87 22.83
CA SER A 40 30.67 8.64 21.70
C SER A 40 29.39 8.00 22.24
N GLN A 41 28.25 8.68 22.08
CA GLN A 41 26.95 8.08 22.33
C GLN A 41 26.83 6.93 21.32
N THR A 42 26.79 5.70 21.83
CA THR A 42 26.37 4.53 21.06
C THR A 42 25.01 4.87 20.43
N PRO A 43 24.77 4.58 19.13
CA PRO A 43 23.45 4.69 18.56
C PRO A 43 22.48 3.95 19.47
N SER A 44 21.52 4.67 20.04
CA SER A 44 20.42 4.03 20.74
C SER A 44 19.69 3.23 19.68
N ASP A 45 19.73 1.90 19.79
CA ASP A 45 18.81 1.03 19.06
C ASP A 45 17.40 1.55 19.40
N SER A 46 16.79 2.25 18.44
CA SER A 46 15.37 2.55 18.50
C SER A 46 14.67 1.20 18.63
N PRO A 47 13.72 1.02 19.56
CA PRO A 47 12.92 -0.19 19.56
C PRO A 47 12.31 -0.32 18.17
N SER A 48 12.72 -1.37 17.45
CA SER A 48 11.99 -1.84 16.27
C SER A 48 10.55 -2.05 16.73
N PRO A 49 9.53 -1.56 16.00
CA PRO A 49 8.14 -1.84 16.36
C PRO A 49 8.03 -3.36 16.42
N THR A 50 7.85 -3.87 17.64
CA THR A 50 7.43 -5.24 17.80
C THR A 50 6.10 -5.31 17.07
N THR A 51 6.03 -6.13 16.00
CA THR A 51 4.78 -6.51 15.38
C THR A 51 3.91 -7.08 16.49
N GLU A 52 3.07 -6.23 17.09
CA GLU A 52 2.00 -6.70 17.96
C GLU A 52 1.20 -7.66 17.10
N ALA A 53 1.09 -8.90 17.56
CA ALA A 53 0.25 -9.88 16.90
C ALA A 53 -1.12 -9.23 16.66
N ARG A 54 -1.67 -9.38 15.45
CA ARG A 54 -3.01 -8.91 15.10
C ARG A 54 -4.03 -9.59 16.02
N VAL A 55 -4.32 -8.96 17.15
CA VAL A 55 -5.34 -9.35 18.14
C VAL A 55 -6.68 -8.82 17.62
N GLU A 56 -7.82 -9.51 17.55
CA GLU A 56 -8.24 -10.84 18.02
C GLU A 56 -8.85 -11.64 16.85
N VAL A 57 -8.86 -12.97 16.98
CA VAL A 57 -9.71 -13.90 16.22
C VAL A 57 -11.18 -13.70 16.64
N THR A 58 -11.68 -12.46 16.58
CA THR A 58 -13.11 -12.22 16.69
C THR A 58 -13.75 -12.63 15.37
N THR A 59 -14.93 -13.22 15.45
CA THR A 59 -15.75 -13.49 14.27
C THR A 59 -16.45 -12.24 13.74
N ASP A 60 -16.25 -11.08 14.36
CA ASP A 60 -16.86 -9.80 13.98
C ASP A 60 -15.85 -8.96 13.18
N PRO A 61 -16.03 -8.84 11.86
CA PRO A 61 -15.09 -8.10 11.04
C PRO A 61 -14.97 -6.62 11.41
N SER A 62 -15.94 -6.05 12.13
CA SER A 62 -15.89 -4.63 12.51
C SER A 62 -14.79 -4.31 13.53
N THR A 63 -14.20 -5.32 14.17
CA THR A 63 -13.10 -5.16 15.13
C THR A 63 -11.74 -5.51 14.55
N TRP A 64 -11.67 -5.86 13.26
CA TRP A 64 -10.42 -6.30 12.63
C TRP A 64 -9.48 -5.13 12.36
N VAL A 65 -8.19 -5.44 12.38
CA VAL A 65 -7.13 -4.47 12.06
C VAL A 65 -6.76 -4.57 10.58
N ILE A 66 -6.57 -3.40 9.96
CA ILE A 66 -6.00 -3.22 8.61
C ILE A 66 -4.52 -2.85 8.74
N ASP A 67 -3.66 -3.59 8.06
CA ASP A 67 -2.25 -3.24 7.87
C ASP A 67 -1.76 -3.82 6.51
N ASP A 68 -0.47 -3.67 6.21
CA ASP A 68 0.12 -4.12 4.95
C ASP A 68 0.15 -5.65 4.78
N ALA A 69 0.00 -6.43 5.86
CA ALA A 69 -0.16 -7.88 5.79
C ALA A 69 -1.59 -8.32 5.44
N GLY A 70 -2.61 -7.46 5.61
CA GLY A 70 -4.00 -7.77 5.21
C GLY A 70 -5.08 -7.15 6.11
N VAL A 71 -6.20 -7.86 6.30
CA VAL A 71 -7.31 -7.41 7.17
C VAL A 71 -7.80 -8.55 8.06
N GLY A 72 -7.68 -8.39 9.39
CA GLY A 72 -8.14 -9.42 10.34
C GLY A 72 -7.47 -10.78 10.12
N PRO A 73 -8.20 -11.90 10.00
CA PRO A 73 -7.60 -13.21 9.69
C PRO A 73 -7.24 -13.42 8.21
N ILE A 74 -7.51 -12.44 7.34
CA ILE A 74 -7.24 -12.53 5.89
C ILE A 74 -5.87 -11.91 5.62
N GLU A 75 -4.95 -12.71 5.09
CA GLU A 75 -3.56 -12.32 4.85
C GLU A 75 -3.23 -12.30 3.36
N ILE A 76 -2.51 -11.26 2.93
CA ILE A 76 -1.86 -11.23 1.62
C ILE A 76 -0.85 -12.36 1.54
N GLY A 77 -0.83 -13.08 0.42
CA GLY A 77 -0.01 -14.28 0.25
C GLY A 77 -0.65 -15.57 0.79
N GLY A 78 -1.75 -15.47 1.53
CA GLY A 78 -2.46 -16.61 2.12
C GLY A 78 -3.11 -17.54 1.09
N ASP A 79 -3.40 -18.77 1.51
CA ASP A 79 -4.17 -19.73 0.71
C ASP A 79 -5.67 -19.38 0.74
N PHE A 80 -6.27 -19.18 -0.43
CA PHE A 80 -7.64 -18.69 -0.54
C PHE A 80 -8.67 -19.66 0.07
N ALA A 81 -8.57 -20.95 -0.26
CA ALA A 81 -9.56 -21.94 0.18
C ALA A 81 -9.50 -22.14 1.70
N SER A 82 -8.29 -22.31 2.24
CA SER A 82 -8.08 -22.46 3.68
C SER A 82 -8.48 -21.22 4.45
N THR A 83 -8.24 -20.02 3.89
CA THR A 83 -8.70 -18.76 4.49
C THR A 83 -10.22 -18.71 4.53
N LEU A 84 -10.90 -18.94 3.39
CA LEU A 84 -12.36 -18.92 3.30
C LEU A 84 -13.02 -19.93 4.27
N ASP A 85 -12.48 -21.15 4.36
CA ASP A 85 -12.98 -22.19 5.27
C ASP A 85 -12.81 -21.83 6.75
N GLY A 86 -11.83 -20.97 7.07
CA GLY A 86 -11.55 -20.52 8.43
C GLY A 86 -12.36 -19.30 8.88
N LEU A 87 -13.07 -18.63 7.98
CA LEU A 87 -13.83 -17.42 8.29
C LEU A 87 -15.19 -17.75 8.93
N ALA A 88 -15.76 -16.75 9.61
CA ALA A 88 -17.11 -16.85 10.16
C ALA A 88 -18.15 -17.16 9.06
N PRO A 89 -19.30 -17.76 9.39
CA PRO A 89 -20.36 -17.98 8.40
C PRO A 89 -20.84 -16.67 7.74
N GLY A 90 -21.26 -16.76 6.48
CA GLY A 90 -21.85 -15.65 5.71
C GLY A 90 -20.98 -15.15 4.55
N TRP A 91 -19.72 -15.60 4.47
CA TRP A 91 -18.92 -15.38 3.27
C TRP A 91 -19.46 -16.20 2.10
N THR A 92 -19.43 -15.61 0.91
CA THR A 92 -19.88 -16.21 -0.34
C THR A 92 -18.72 -16.23 -1.34
N ASN A 93 -18.68 -17.28 -2.16
CA ASN A 93 -17.75 -17.44 -3.28
C ASN A 93 -18.54 -18.06 -4.45
N ASP A 94 -18.49 -17.41 -5.61
CA ASP A 94 -19.08 -17.98 -6.84
C ASP A 94 -18.07 -18.94 -7.47
N ALA A 95 -18.26 -20.24 -7.23
CA ALA A 95 -17.34 -21.26 -7.74
C ALA A 95 -17.33 -21.41 -9.28
N VAL A 96 -18.26 -20.77 -10.00
CA VAL A 96 -18.39 -20.90 -11.47
C VAL A 96 -17.86 -19.66 -12.16
N ASP A 97 -18.44 -18.49 -11.87
CA ASP A 97 -18.20 -17.28 -12.66
C ASP A 97 -17.15 -16.34 -12.03
N CYS A 98 -16.87 -16.48 -10.73
CA CYS A 98 -15.79 -15.73 -10.07
C CYS A 98 -15.11 -16.52 -8.94
N SER A 99 -14.60 -17.71 -9.27
CA SER A 99 -14.09 -18.68 -8.28
C SER A 99 -12.85 -18.22 -7.50
N TRP A 100 -12.25 -17.10 -7.90
CA TRP A 100 -11.07 -16.51 -7.28
C TRP A 100 -11.38 -15.36 -6.32
N SER A 101 -12.65 -15.02 -6.09
CA SER A 101 -13.08 -13.97 -5.16
C SER A 101 -14.04 -14.51 -4.11
N ALA A 102 -13.95 -14.00 -2.89
CA ALA A 102 -14.96 -14.21 -1.87
C ALA A 102 -15.39 -12.86 -1.32
N TRP A 103 -16.66 -12.76 -0.91
CA TRP A 103 -17.21 -11.54 -0.35
C TRP A 103 -18.12 -11.81 0.83
N TRP A 104 -18.28 -10.79 1.65
CA TRP A 104 -19.15 -10.76 2.81
C TRP A 104 -19.76 -9.37 2.94
N THR A 105 -20.94 -9.30 3.55
CA THR A 105 -21.63 -8.04 3.81
C THR A 105 -22.14 -8.03 5.23
N ALA A 106 -21.95 -6.91 5.92
CA ALA A 106 -22.51 -6.72 7.26
C ALA A 106 -24.03 -6.89 7.23
N SER A 107 -24.61 -7.38 8.32
CA SER A 107 -26.05 -7.67 8.37
C SER A 107 -26.95 -6.45 8.19
N ASP A 108 -26.44 -5.26 8.51
CA ASP A 108 -27.08 -3.97 8.30
C ASP A 108 -26.69 -3.31 6.96
N SER A 109 -25.88 -3.99 6.15
CA SER A 109 -25.31 -3.51 4.89
C SER A 109 -24.49 -2.22 5.00
N ALA A 110 -24.00 -1.87 6.20
CA ALA A 110 -23.22 -0.65 6.40
C ALA A 110 -21.87 -0.69 5.66
N TYR A 111 -21.30 -1.89 5.50
CA TYR A 111 -20.09 -2.14 4.72
C TYR A 111 -20.04 -3.59 4.22
N GLY A 112 -19.15 -3.84 3.27
CA GLY A 112 -18.81 -5.16 2.77
C GLY A 112 -17.31 -5.37 2.77
N MET A 113 -16.93 -6.64 2.63
CA MET A 113 -15.54 -7.04 2.48
C MET A 113 -15.42 -8.01 1.32
N SER A 114 -14.27 -7.99 0.65
CA SER A 114 -13.90 -9.01 -0.31
C SER A 114 -12.42 -9.35 -0.23
N PHE A 115 -12.03 -10.52 -0.70
CA PHE A 115 -10.64 -10.86 -0.95
C PHE A 115 -10.51 -11.74 -2.17
N VAL A 116 -9.40 -11.60 -2.88
CA VAL A 116 -9.23 -12.19 -4.21
C VAL A 116 -7.83 -12.76 -4.41
N ARG A 117 -7.76 -13.85 -5.18
CA ARG A 117 -6.48 -14.43 -5.61
C ARG A 117 -5.81 -13.59 -6.68
N GLY A 118 -4.49 -13.80 -6.80
CA GLY A 118 -3.64 -13.21 -7.83
C GLY A 118 -4.06 -13.51 -9.27
N THR A 119 -4.68 -14.66 -9.49
CA THR A 119 -5.17 -15.12 -10.80
C THR A 119 -6.37 -16.05 -10.60
N GLU A 120 -7.00 -16.47 -11.69
CA GLU A 120 -8.07 -17.48 -11.65
C GLU A 120 -7.59 -18.87 -11.19
N SER A 121 -6.27 -19.12 -11.18
CA SER A 121 -5.71 -20.40 -10.73
C SER A 121 -6.14 -20.75 -9.29
N PRO A 122 -6.59 -21.99 -9.02
CA PRO A 122 -6.97 -22.43 -7.68
C PRO A 122 -5.87 -22.30 -6.62
N SER A 123 -4.60 -22.35 -7.04
CA SER A 123 -3.44 -22.29 -6.16
C SER A 123 -2.81 -20.91 -6.05
N ALA A 124 -3.38 -19.90 -6.71
CA ALA A 124 -2.84 -18.55 -6.61
C ALA A 124 -3.07 -18.00 -5.19
N PRO A 125 -2.08 -17.33 -4.57
CA PRO A 125 -2.27 -16.75 -3.26
C PRO A 125 -3.25 -15.57 -3.33
N ILE A 126 -3.81 -15.20 -2.18
CA ILE A 126 -4.55 -13.95 -1.99
C ILE A 126 -3.62 -12.78 -2.36
N ARG A 127 -4.06 -11.90 -3.26
CA ARG A 127 -3.30 -10.71 -3.66
C ARG A 127 -3.89 -9.41 -3.16
N GLU A 128 -5.18 -9.41 -2.83
CA GLU A 128 -5.94 -8.20 -2.58
C GLU A 128 -7.13 -8.47 -1.66
N ILE A 129 -7.39 -7.53 -0.76
CA ILE A 129 -8.45 -7.55 0.24
C ILE A 129 -9.06 -6.15 0.28
N SER A 130 -10.38 -6.03 0.17
CA SER A 130 -11.10 -4.75 0.16
C SER A 130 -12.12 -4.70 1.29
N VAL A 131 -12.27 -3.51 1.87
CA VAL A 131 -13.33 -3.12 2.81
C VAL A 131 -14.00 -1.88 2.24
N SER A 132 -15.27 -1.97 1.86
CA SER A 132 -15.97 -0.87 1.19
C SER A 132 -17.36 -0.61 1.76
N SER A 133 -17.84 0.61 1.58
CA SER A 133 -19.24 0.96 1.84
C SER A 133 -19.87 1.62 0.63
N THR A 134 -21.13 1.26 0.38
CA THR A 134 -21.99 1.89 -0.62
C THR A 134 -22.97 2.89 0.00
N SER A 135 -22.88 3.11 1.32
CA SER A 135 -23.71 4.07 2.04
C SER A 135 -23.60 5.48 1.46
N GLU A 136 -24.72 6.22 1.47
CA GLU A 136 -24.74 7.64 1.08
C GLU A 136 -23.95 8.50 2.07
N SER A 137 -23.89 8.09 3.34
CA SER A 137 -23.09 8.71 4.40
C SER A 137 -22.05 7.73 4.90
N LEU A 138 -20.78 8.13 4.83
CA LEU A 138 -19.64 7.34 5.30
C LEU A 138 -19.23 7.70 6.74
N GLU A 139 -19.89 8.69 7.35
CA GLU A 139 -19.60 9.08 8.73
C GLU A 139 -19.97 7.94 9.70
N GLY A 140 -18.98 7.48 10.46
CA GLY A 140 -19.18 6.47 11.50
C GLY A 140 -19.55 5.07 10.96
N VAL A 141 -19.25 4.78 9.69
CA VAL A 141 -19.39 3.42 9.15
C VAL A 141 -18.56 2.47 10.02
N PRO A 142 -19.17 1.45 10.65
CA PRO A 142 -18.43 0.44 11.38
C PRO A 142 -17.58 -0.37 10.39
N GLY A 143 -16.46 -0.92 10.85
CA GLY A 143 -15.64 -1.76 10.00
C GLY A 143 -14.20 -1.87 10.49
N PRO A 144 -13.40 -2.73 9.85
CA PRO A 144 -11.98 -2.81 10.10
C PRO A 144 -11.30 -1.44 10.02
N GLN A 145 -10.31 -1.22 10.88
CA GLN A 145 -9.55 0.03 10.94
C GLN A 145 -8.06 -0.26 11.05
N THR A 146 -7.23 0.69 10.62
CA THR A 146 -5.81 0.69 10.95
C THR A 146 -5.61 0.81 12.47
N MET A 147 -4.40 0.56 12.95
CA MET A 147 -4.05 0.79 14.37
C MET A 147 -4.23 2.25 14.82
N THR A 148 -4.28 3.20 13.89
CA THR A 148 -4.56 4.62 14.18
C THR A 148 -6.05 4.94 14.19
N GLY A 149 -6.92 3.94 13.98
CA GLY A 149 -8.38 4.10 13.98
C GLY A 149 -8.95 4.62 12.65
N LEU A 150 -8.22 4.49 11.53
CA LEU A 150 -8.67 4.96 10.22
C LEU A 150 -9.18 3.78 9.37
N GLY A 151 -10.35 3.94 8.75
CA GLY A 151 -10.97 2.95 7.88
C GLY A 151 -11.87 3.62 6.84
N VAL A 152 -12.91 2.92 6.39
CA VAL A 152 -13.97 3.55 5.58
C VAL A 152 -14.54 4.77 6.34
N GLY A 153 -14.70 5.88 5.62
CA GLY A 153 -15.10 7.17 6.18
C GLY A 153 -13.95 8.07 6.63
N ALA A 154 -12.71 7.59 6.67
CA ALA A 154 -11.55 8.42 6.97
C ALA A 154 -11.40 9.56 5.96
N THR A 155 -11.06 10.76 6.44
CA THR A 155 -10.81 11.90 5.56
C THR A 155 -9.38 11.91 5.03
N ARG A 156 -9.14 12.61 3.92
CA ARG A 156 -7.79 12.86 3.42
C ARG A 156 -6.89 13.52 4.46
N ASP A 157 -7.44 14.50 5.18
CA ASP A 157 -6.69 15.25 6.19
C ASP A 157 -6.29 14.36 7.36
N ASP A 158 -7.20 13.49 7.84
CA ASP A 158 -6.90 12.53 8.89
C ASP A 158 -5.80 11.54 8.45
N LEU A 159 -5.87 11.06 7.21
CA LEU A 159 -4.88 10.15 6.65
C LEU A 159 -3.50 10.79 6.50
N LEU A 160 -3.43 12.01 5.97
CA LEU A 160 -2.16 12.72 5.80
C LEU A 160 -1.57 13.20 7.13
N ALA A 161 -2.42 13.46 8.14
CA ALA A 161 -1.97 13.75 9.50
C ALA A 161 -1.40 12.49 10.19
N ALA A 162 -2.06 11.34 10.06
CA ALA A 162 -1.60 10.08 10.65
C ALA A 162 -0.42 9.45 9.88
N TYR A 163 -0.37 9.63 8.56
CA TYR A 163 0.64 9.06 7.67
C TYR A 163 1.25 10.13 6.75
N PRO A 164 2.18 10.97 7.26
CA PRO A 164 2.75 12.08 6.49
C PRO A 164 3.56 11.67 5.26
N ALA A 165 3.99 10.40 5.19
CA ALA A 165 4.71 9.83 4.05
C ALA A 165 3.80 9.13 3.04
N ALA A 166 2.47 9.18 3.23
CA ALA A 166 1.53 8.59 2.29
C ALA A 166 1.61 9.26 0.92
N GLN A 167 1.43 8.46 -0.12
CA GLN A 167 1.45 8.91 -1.51
C GLN A 167 0.03 9.11 -2.00
N GLN A 168 -0.16 10.06 -2.91
CA GLN A 168 -1.46 10.33 -3.52
C GLN A 168 -1.41 10.00 -5.01
N GLY A 169 -2.51 9.50 -5.54
CA GLY A 169 -2.65 9.21 -6.96
C GLY A 169 -4.10 9.21 -7.43
N THR A 170 -4.26 8.93 -8.71
CA THR A 170 -5.56 8.78 -9.37
C THR A 170 -5.63 7.39 -9.95
N SER A 171 -6.79 6.75 -9.88
CA SER A 171 -7.01 5.45 -10.48
C SER A 171 -6.80 5.53 -11.99
N THR A 172 -6.14 4.52 -12.57
CA THR A 172 -5.95 4.46 -14.03
C THR A 172 -7.28 4.38 -14.79
N ILE A 173 -8.28 3.74 -14.17
CA ILE A 173 -9.64 3.60 -14.71
C ILE A 173 -10.62 4.28 -13.75
N GLY A 174 -11.53 5.08 -14.32
CA GLY A 174 -12.50 5.88 -13.56
C GLY A 174 -11.99 7.29 -13.26
N SER A 175 -12.66 7.95 -12.32
CA SER A 175 -12.31 9.30 -11.83
C SER A 175 -11.91 9.30 -10.35
N ASP A 176 -11.77 8.12 -9.76
CA ASP A 176 -11.41 7.95 -8.37
C ASP A 176 -9.95 8.33 -8.13
N SER A 177 -9.66 8.66 -6.89
CA SER A 177 -8.30 8.94 -6.44
C SER A 177 -8.01 8.16 -5.17
N TRP A 178 -6.74 8.03 -4.85
CA TRP A 178 -6.33 7.20 -3.73
C TRP A 178 -5.20 7.84 -2.92
N ILE A 179 -5.14 7.42 -1.65
CA ILE A 179 -3.99 7.62 -0.77
C ILE A 179 -3.40 6.25 -0.46
N MET A 180 -2.13 6.05 -0.79
CA MET A 180 -1.38 4.83 -0.51
C MET A 180 -0.52 5.05 0.73
N LEU A 181 -0.70 4.22 1.75
CA LEU A 181 0.10 4.25 2.97
C LEU A 181 1.53 3.74 2.70
N PRO A 182 2.54 4.27 3.43
CA PRO A 182 3.88 3.70 3.40
C PRO A 182 3.85 2.25 3.91
N SER A 183 4.68 1.40 3.32
CA SER A 183 4.79 -0.02 3.65
C SER A 183 6.25 -0.44 3.60
N GLU A 184 6.61 -1.43 4.42
CA GLU A 184 7.92 -2.10 4.40
C GLU A 184 7.85 -3.44 3.64
N THR A 185 6.68 -3.79 3.13
CA THR A 185 6.42 -4.99 2.33
C THR A 185 6.04 -4.61 0.89
N ASP A 186 5.86 -5.62 0.03
CA ASP A 186 5.38 -5.42 -1.34
C ASP A 186 3.87 -5.09 -1.41
N ALA A 187 3.14 -5.25 -0.29
CA ALA A 187 1.73 -4.93 -0.20
C ALA A 187 1.53 -3.54 0.41
N HIS A 188 0.50 -2.84 -0.04
CA HIS A 188 0.17 -1.50 0.43
C HIS A 188 -1.31 -1.40 0.80
N VAL A 189 -1.59 -0.52 1.76
CA VAL A 189 -2.97 -0.11 2.09
C VAL A 189 -3.31 1.15 1.30
N PHE A 190 -4.40 1.09 0.54
CA PHE A 190 -4.95 2.19 -0.24
C PHE A 190 -6.29 2.62 0.34
N PHE A 191 -6.49 3.92 0.48
CA PHE A 191 -7.79 4.53 0.75
C PHE A 191 -8.28 5.18 -0.54
N ALA A 192 -9.40 4.72 -1.08
CA ALA A 192 -9.98 5.23 -2.32
C ALA A 192 -11.10 6.23 -2.06
N PHE A 193 -11.16 7.25 -2.90
CA PHE A 193 -12.08 8.38 -2.82
C PHE A 193 -12.78 8.52 -4.17
N ARG A 194 -14.11 8.62 -4.12
CA ARG A 194 -14.90 8.96 -5.31
C ARG A 194 -14.52 10.34 -5.82
N GLU A 195 -14.79 10.60 -7.10
CA GLU A 195 -14.58 11.92 -7.69
C GLU A 195 -15.24 13.03 -6.86
N GLY A 196 -14.44 13.99 -6.40
CA GLY A 196 -14.90 15.12 -5.60
C GLY A 196 -15.29 14.81 -4.15
N ALA A 197 -15.07 13.57 -3.68
CA ALA A 197 -15.29 13.19 -2.28
C ALA A 197 -14.01 13.30 -1.44
N ASP A 198 -14.20 13.64 -0.17
CA ASP A 198 -13.11 13.80 0.81
C ASP A 198 -13.01 12.66 1.82
N THR A 199 -13.97 11.73 1.81
CA THR A 199 -14.00 10.54 2.67
C THR A 199 -13.77 9.27 1.86
N ALA A 200 -12.98 8.36 2.44
CA ALA A 200 -12.64 7.10 1.79
C ALA A 200 -13.86 6.16 1.77
N TRP A 201 -14.23 5.67 0.59
CA TRP A 201 -15.35 4.73 0.43
C TRP A 201 -14.91 3.26 0.39
N ASP A 202 -13.63 3.04 0.06
CA ASP A 202 -12.99 1.73 0.01
C ASP A 202 -11.59 1.81 0.61
N VAL A 203 -11.22 0.76 1.33
CA VAL A 203 -9.88 0.53 1.86
C VAL A 203 -9.40 -0.82 1.34
N THR A 204 -8.35 -0.80 0.54
CA THR A 204 -7.82 -1.98 -0.14
C THR A 204 -6.39 -2.27 0.30
N VAL A 205 -6.11 -3.49 0.74
CA VAL A 205 -4.74 -4.00 0.92
C VAL A 205 -4.40 -4.83 -0.31
N THR A 206 -3.35 -4.49 -1.04
CA THR A 206 -3.00 -5.17 -2.30
C THR A 206 -1.50 -5.15 -2.59
N THR A 207 -1.00 -6.17 -3.30
CA THR A 207 0.34 -6.16 -3.92
C THR A 207 0.34 -5.46 -5.29
N GLY A 208 -0.81 -4.99 -5.75
CA GLY A 208 -0.94 -4.18 -6.97
C GLY A 208 -0.35 -2.79 -6.78
N ALA A 209 0.00 -2.13 -7.90
CA ALA A 209 0.42 -0.73 -7.89
C ALA A 209 -0.74 0.25 -7.60
N GLU A 210 -1.98 -0.22 -7.76
CA GLU A 210 -3.22 0.46 -7.37
C GLU A 210 -4.31 -0.61 -7.10
N PRO A 211 -5.42 -0.26 -6.42
CA PRO A 211 -6.56 -1.16 -6.25
C PRO A 211 -7.16 -1.62 -7.60
N SER A 212 -7.63 -2.87 -7.66
CA SER A 212 -8.30 -3.37 -8.87
C SER A 212 -9.60 -2.59 -9.12
N TYR A 213 -9.84 -2.17 -10.37
CA TYR A 213 -11.10 -1.51 -10.75
C TYR A 213 -12.30 -2.47 -10.68
N GLU A 214 -12.11 -3.68 -11.18
CA GLU A 214 -13.07 -4.79 -11.12
C GLU A 214 -12.29 -6.08 -10.88
N VAL A 215 -12.85 -6.97 -10.05
CA VAL A 215 -12.23 -8.27 -9.72
C VAL A 215 -12.94 -9.44 -10.39
N CYS A 216 -14.21 -9.27 -10.74
CA CYS A 216 -15.04 -10.23 -11.46
C CYS A 216 -15.61 -9.51 -12.69
N GLY A 217 -15.47 -10.09 -13.89
CA GLY A 217 -15.88 -9.48 -15.15
C GLY A 217 -17.35 -9.66 -15.50
#